data_AF-A0A6G6J6C9-F1
#
_entry.id   AF-A0A6G6J6C9-F1
#
_cell.length_a   1.000
_cell.length_b   1.000
_cell.length_c   1.000
_cell.angle_alpha   90.00
_cell.angle_beta   90.00
_cell.angle_gamma   90.00
#
_symmetry.space_group_name_H-M   'P 1'
#
loop_
_entity.id
_entity.type
_entity.pdbx_description
1 polymer ?
#
loop_
_entity_poly.entity_id
_entity_poly.type
_entity_poly.pdbx_seq_one_letter_code
_entity_poly.pdbx_strand_id
1 'polypeptide(L)'
;MVNHPPHYNGHPSGVECIEVTERLPFNLGNAFKYVFRHRAKNGREDLLKAEWYLTRELDRHERGGISLGDLQAANALACRIAAHESYPIGACLVAISSDEPKEALHWLSKLAAN
;
A
#
# COMPACT_ATOMS: atom_id res chain seq x y z
N MET A 1 -17.50 12.11 10.35
CA MET A 1 -16.12 12.17 10.89
C MET A 1 -15.18 12.14 9.70
N VAL A 2 -14.59 13.30 9.34
CA VAL A 2 -13.83 13.48 8.08
C VAL A 2 -12.34 13.18 8.26
N ASN A 3 -11.78 13.50 9.43
CA ASN A 3 -10.33 13.48 9.63
C ASN A 3 -9.80 12.13 10.14
N HIS A 4 -10.67 11.23 10.60
CA HIS A 4 -10.31 9.95 11.23
C HIS A 4 -11.37 8.88 10.94
N PRO A 5 -11.51 8.38 9.70
CA PRO A 5 -12.51 7.35 9.41
C PRO A 5 -12.19 6.06 10.20
N PRO A 6 -13.16 5.39 10.84
CA PRO A 6 -12.89 4.22 11.70
C PRO A 6 -12.10 3.08 11.03
N HIS A 7 -12.20 2.97 9.71
CA HIS A 7 -11.50 1.97 8.90
C HIS A 7 -10.03 2.31 8.56
N TYR A 8 -9.52 3.45 9.02
CA TYR A 8 -8.09 3.82 8.94
C TYR A 8 -7.43 3.99 10.33
N ASN A 9 -8.22 4.03 11.40
CA ASN A 9 -7.79 4.43 12.75
C ASN A 9 -7.68 3.29 13.76
N GLY A 10 -7.90 2.05 13.32
CA GLY A 10 -7.96 0.88 14.19
C GLY A 10 -6.89 -0.17 13.93
N HIS A 11 -5.91 0.10 13.07
CA HIS A 11 -4.88 -0.90 12.77
C HIS A 11 -3.97 -1.12 14.00
N PRO A 12 -3.66 -2.37 14.39
CA PRO A 12 -2.87 -2.67 15.60
C PRO A 12 -1.47 -2.02 15.64
N SER A 13 -0.91 -1.60 14.51
CA SER A 13 0.37 -0.87 14.45
C SER A 13 0.30 0.58 14.95
N GLY A 14 -0.91 1.13 15.11
CA GLY A 14 -1.14 2.54 15.43
C GLY A 14 -0.75 3.51 14.30
N VAL A 15 -0.49 3.02 13.08
CA VAL A 15 -0.18 3.83 11.89
C VAL A 15 -1.44 3.95 11.04
N GLU A 16 -1.82 5.18 10.72
CA GLU A 16 -2.89 5.46 9.77
C GLU A 16 -2.40 5.30 8.33
N CYS A 17 -3.28 4.81 7.44
CA CYS A 17 -2.95 4.65 6.03
C CYS A 17 -2.47 5.95 5.38
N ILE A 18 -3.03 7.10 5.79
CA ILE A 18 -2.68 8.39 5.20
C ILE A 18 -1.22 8.77 5.46
N GLU A 19 -0.68 8.44 6.65
CA GLU A 19 0.72 8.68 7.02
C GLU A 19 1.69 7.98 6.05
N VAL A 20 1.30 6.84 5.47
CA VAL A 20 2.11 6.20 4.43
C VAL A 20 1.84 6.85 3.07
N THR A 21 0.56 6.95 2.69
CA THR A 21 0.19 7.29 1.31
C THR A 21 0.46 8.72 0.90
N GLU A 22 0.52 9.67 1.84
CA GLU A 22 0.85 11.08 1.55
C GLU A 22 2.31 11.27 1.11
N ARG A 23 3.17 10.30 1.42
CA ARG A 23 4.60 10.25 1.04
C ARG A 23 4.85 9.53 -0.28
N LEU A 24 3.82 8.88 -0.84
CA LEU A 24 3.91 8.06 -2.04
C LEU A 24 3.32 8.81 -3.25
N PRO A 25 3.79 8.51 -4.47
CA PRO A 25 3.15 8.96 -5.70
C PRO A 25 1.71 8.47 -5.77
N PHE A 26 0.94 9.14 -6.61
CA PHE A 26 -0.48 8.85 -6.79
C PHE A 26 -0.78 7.36 -6.98
N ASN A 27 -0.06 6.66 -7.87
CA ASN A 27 -0.36 5.26 -8.14
C ASN A 27 -0.01 4.36 -6.93
N LEU A 28 1.20 4.49 -6.38
CA LEU A 28 1.65 3.70 -5.22
C LEU A 28 0.80 3.97 -3.97
N GLY A 29 0.49 5.24 -3.69
CA GLY A 29 -0.37 5.63 -2.57
C GLY A 29 -1.78 5.04 -2.72
N ASN A 30 -2.35 5.04 -3.93
CA ASN A 30 -3.62 4.37 -4.18
C ASN A 30 -3.51 2.86 -4.02
N ALA A 31 -2.49 2.22 -4.61
CA ALA A 31 -2.28 0.78 -4.48
C ALA A 31 -2.15 0.37 -3.00
N PHE A 32 -1.33 1.08 -2.24
CA PHE A 32 -1.16 0.87 -0.80
C PHE A 32 -2.50 0.99 -0.06
N LYS A 33 -3.25 2.07 -0.28
CA LYS A 33 -4.56 2.29 0.33
C LYS A 33 -5.53 1.13 0.07
N TYR A 34 -5.57 0.62 -1.16
CA TYR A 34 -6.46 -0.47 -1.52
C TYR A 34 -6.04 -1.79 -0.88
N VAL A 35 -4.75 -2.12 -0.87
CA VAL A 35 -4.23 -3.29 -0.13
C VAL A 35 -4.46 -3.13 1.37
N PHE A 36 -4.26 -1.96 1.95
CA PHE A 36 -4.43 -1.73 3.38
C PHE A 36 -5.88 -1.98 3.84
N ARG A 37 -6.87 -1.48 3.09
CA ARG A 37 -8.28 -1.50 3.54
C ARG A 37 -9.11 -2.69 3.05
N HIS A 38 -8.58 -3.55 2.18
CA HIS A 38 -9.41 -4.54 1.47
C HIS A 38 -10.22 -5.44 2.43
N ARG A 39 -9.63 -5.93 3.51
CA ARG A 39 -10.31 -6.78 4.52
C ARG A 39 -11.44 -6.06 5.26
N ALA A 40 -11.38 -4.73 5.36
CA ALA A 40 -12.31 -3.92 6.12
C ALA A 40 -13.39 -3.23 5.27
N LYS A 41 -13.28 -3.27 3.93
CA LYS A 41 -14.18 -2.51 3.04
C LYS A 41 -14.73 -3.30 1.86
N ASN A 42 -13.98 -3.45 0.76
CA ASN A 42 -14.52 -4.02 -0.50
C ASN A 42 -13.86 -5.34 -0.92
N GLY A 43 -13.04 -5.95 -0.06
CA GLY A 43 -12.39 -7.25 -0.31
C GLY A 43 -11.65 -7.29 -1.66
N ARG A 44 -12.02 -8.28 -2.50
CA ARG A 44 -11.40 -8.52 -3.80
C ARG A 44 -11.43 -7.31 -4.74
N GLU A 45 -12.47 -6.48 -4.70
CA GLU A 45 -12.56 -5.31 -5.57
C GLU A 45 -11.43 -4.30 -5.28
N ASP A 46 -11.08 -4.10 -4.01
CA ASP A 46 -9.95 -3.23 -3.66
C ASP A 46 -8.63 -3.87 -4.13
N LEU A 47 -8.45 -5.20 -4.05
CA LEU A 47 -7.24 -5.86 -4.59
C LEU A 47 -7.09 -5.67 -6.11
N LEU A 48 -8.19 -5.78 -6.88
CA LEU A 48 -8.18 -5.52 -8.32
C LEU A 48 -7.84 -4.05 -8.65
N LYS A 49 -8.28 -3.11 -7.80
CA LYS A 49 -7.88 -1.70 -7.93
C LYS A 49 -6.40 -1.52 -7.64
N ALA A 50 -5.86 -2.19 -6.61
CA ALA A 50 -4.44 -2.15 -6.33
C ALA A 50 -3.61 -2.65 -7.52
N GLU A 51 -4.00 -3.76 -8.12
CA GLU A 51 -3.38 -4.31 -9.32
C GLU A 51 -3.40 -3.29 -10.48
N TRP A 52 -4.55 -2.67 -10.71
CA TRP A 52 -4.70 -1.63 -11.75
C TRP A 52 -3.73 -0.45 -11.55
N TYR A 53 -3.57 0.04 -10.32
CA TYR A 53 -2.63 1.12 -10.02
C TYR A 53 -1.16 0.68 -10.14
N LEU A 54 -0.82 -0.54 -9.74
CA LEU A 54 0.55 -1.06 -9.85
C LEU A 54 0.97 -1.27 -11.29
N THR A 55 0.08 -1.80 -12.15
CA THR A 55 0.33 -1.91 -13.58
C THR A 55 0.60 -0.54 -14.21
N ARG A 56 -0.18 0.48 -13.83
CA ARG A 56 0.06 1.86 -14.30
C ARG A 56 1.38 2.44 -13.80
N GLU A 57 1.84 2.07 -12.61
CA GLU A 57 3.15 2.49 -12.13
C GLU A 57 4.30 1.81 -12.91
N LEU A 58 4.11 0.56 -13.33
CA LEU A 58 5.07 -0.12 -14.21
C LEU A 58 5.17 0.54 -15.59
N ASP A 59 4.03 0.93 -16.16
CA ASP A 59 3.95 1.54 -17.49
C ASP A 59 4.39 3.01 -17.50
N ARG A 60 4.66 3.60 -16.33
CA ARG A 60 5.07 5.00 -16.21
C ARG A 60 6.49 5.20 -16.74
N HIS A 61 6.61 5.90 -17.87
CA HIS A 61 7.89 6.16 -18.54
C HIS A 61 8.88 7.03 -17.73
N GLU A 62 8.38 7.90 -16.85
CA GLU A 62 9.20 8.73 -15.96
C GLU A 62 8.87 8.45 -14.51
N ARG A 63 9.62 7.53 -13.89
CA ARG A 63 9.58 7.30 -12.45
C ARG A 63 10.50 8.29 -11.76
N GLY A 64 9.95 9.45 -11.45
CA GLY A 64 10.60 10.53 -10.71
C GLY A 64 9.57 11.34 -9.94
N GLY A 65 10.00 12.06 -8.90
CA GLY A 65 9.14 12.91 -8.08
C GLY A 65 8.93 12.46 -6.63
N ILE A 66 9.65 11.43 -6.16
CA ILE A 66 9.71 11.07 -4.74
C ILE A 66 11.09 11.45 -4.20
N SER A 67 11.14 12.08 -3.04
CA SER A 67 12.41 12.27 -2.33
C SER A 67 12.83 10.96 -1.65
N LEU A 68 14.13 10.64 -1.65
CA LEU A 68 14.62 9.44 -0.95
C LEU A 68 14.18 9.40 0.52
N GLY A 69 14.09 10.56 1.17
CA GLY A 69 13.61 10.69 2.54
C GLY A 69 12.13 10.30 2.70
N ASP A 70 11.27 10.70 1.77
CA ASP A 70 9.85 10.32 1.79
C ASP A 70 9.67 8.83 1.57
N LEU A 71 10.45 8.24 0.65
CA LEU A 71 10.42 6.80 0.39
C LEU A 71 10.87 6.00 1.63
N GLN A 72 11.96 6.43 2.28
CA GLN A 72 12.44 5.82 3.52
C GLN A 72 11.41 5.94 4.66
N ALA A 73 10.78 7.11 4.81
CA ALA A 73 9.76 7.33 5.83
C ALA A 73 8.50 6.48 5.56
N ALA A 74 8.04 6.41 4.31
CA ALA A 74 6.92 5.56 3.92
C ALA A 74 7.22 4.08 4.19
N ASN A 75 8.41 3.60 3.82
CA ASN A 75 8.84 2.23 4.07
C ASN A 75 8.93 1.90 5.57
N ALA A 76 9.46 2.79 6.40
CA ALA A 76 9.55 2.57 7.84
C ALA A 76 8.15 2.41 8.48
N LEU A 77 7.19 3.25 8.07
CA LEU A 77 5.80 3.15 8.52
C LEU A 77 5.12 1.87 7.99
N ALA A 78 5.35 1.50 6.73
CA ALA A 78 4.85 0.26 6.15
C ALA A 78 5.41 -0.98 6.87
N CYS A 79 6.70 -0.98 7.26
CA CYS A 79 7.30 -2.05 8.06
C CYS A 79 6.62 -2.20 9.43
N ARG A 80 6.25 -1.08 10.07
CA ARG A 80 5.46 -1.13 11.33
C ARG A 80 4.08 -1.73 11.11
N ILE A 81 3.41 -1.44 9.99
CA ILE A 81 2.15 -2.09 9.62
C ILE A 81 2.38 -3.58 9.40
N ALA A 82 3.40 -3.94 8.61
CA ALA A 82 3.71 -5.32 8.24
C ALA A 82 4.02 -6.22 9.45
N ALA A 83 4.59 -5.68 10.53
CA ALA A 83 4.83 -6.41 11.77
C ALA A 83 3.55 -6.95 12.45
N HIS A 84 2.39 -6.41 12.10
CA HIS A 84 1.08 -6.82 12.61
C HIS A 84 0.19 -7.49 11.55
N GLU A 85 0.72 -7.75 10.36
CA GLU A 85 -0.03 -8.32 9.25
C GLU A 85 0.48 -9.70 8.86
N SER A 86 -0.44 -10.55 8.42
CA SER A 86 -0.09 -11.86 7.87
C SER A 86 0.70 -11.70 6.58
N TYR A 87 1.65 -12.58 6.34
CA TYR A 87 2.13 -12.80 4.98
C TYR A 87 1.00 -13.38 4.12
N PRO A 88 0.70 -12.86 2.91
CA PRO A 88 1.51 -11.95 2.08
C PRO A 88 1.17 -10.45 2.15
N ILE A 89 0.26 -10.00 3.02
CA ILE A 89 -0.17 -8.58 3.08
C ILE A 89 0.99 -7.66 3.44
N GLY A 90 1.69 -7.97 4.53
CA GLY A 90 2.80 -7.13 5.00
C GLY A 90 3.88 -6.97 3.92
N ALA A 91 4.21 -8.05 3.21
CA ALA A 91 5.19 -8.04 2.13
C ALA A 91 4.72 -7.19 0.93
N CYS A 92 3.43 -7.29 0.56
CA CYS A 92 2.85 -6.44 -0.48
C CYS A 92 2.93 -4.96 -0.11
N LEU A 93 2.54 -4.58 1.11
CA LEU A 93 2.58 -3.19 1.58
C LEU A 93 4.00 -2.62 1.60
N VAL A 94 4.98 -3.42 2.06
CA VAL A 94 6.40 -3.03 2.07
C VAL A 94 6.90 -2.82 0.65
N ALA A 95 6.66 -3.75 -0.29
CA ALA A 95 7.08 -3.61 -1.68
C ALA A 95 6.49 -2.35 -2.35
N ILE A 96 5.22 -2.04 -2.09
CA ILE A 96 4.59 -0.80 -2.58
C ILE A 96 5.32 0.44 -2.02
N SER A 97 5.60 0.44 -0.71
CA SER A 97 6.28 1.57 -0.05
C SER A 97 7.75 1.71 -0.40
N SER A 98 8.35 0.70 -1.05
CA SER A 98 9.73 0.68 -1.54
C SER A 98 9.85 1.06 -3.02
N ASP A 99 8.75 1.44 -3.69
CA ASP A 99 8.72 1.65 -5.15
C ASP A 99 9.15 0.39 -5.94
N GLU A 100 8.66 -0.78 -5.49
CA GLU A 100 8.92 -2.07 -6.14
C GLU A 100 7.62 -2.67 -6.72
N PRO A 101 7.02 -2.04 -7.76
CA PRO A 101 5.69 -2.44 -8.24
C PRO A 101 5.63 -3.88 -8.79
N LYS A 102 6.74 -4.43 -9.32
CA LYS A 102 6.80 -5.83 -9.76
C LYS A 102 6.67 -6.80 -8.59
N GLU A 103 7.40 -6.51 -7.51
CA GLU A 103 7.38 -7.30 -6.28
C GLU A 103 6.01 -7.18 -5.57
N ALA A 104 5.45 -5.97 -5.56
CA ALA A 104 4.11 -5.73 -5.05
C ALA A 104 3.05 -6.56 -5.79
N LEU A 105 3.11 -6.63 -7.12
CA LEU A 105 2.22 -7.47 -7.94
C LEU A 105 2.42 -8.97 -7.66
N HIS A 106 3.67 -9.41 -7.44
CA HIS A 106 3.94 -10.78 -7.03
C HIS A 106 3.19 -11.12 -5.74
N TRP A 107 3.32 -10.30 -4.70
CA TRP A 107 2.61 -10.51 -3.43
C TRP A 107 1.10 -10.38 -3.55
N LEU A 108 0.63 -9.42 -4.35
CA LEU A 108 -0.79 -9.19 -4.59
C LEU A 108 -1.46 -10.41 -5.23
N SER A 109 -0.78 -11.07 -6.16
CA SER A 109 -1.28 -12.29 -6.81
C SER A 109 -1.56 -13.41 -5.79
N LYS A 110 -0.77 -13.49 -4.71
CA LYS A 110 -0.96 -14.45 -3.62
C LYS A 110 -2.15 -14.10 -2.71
N LEU A 111 -2.51 -12.81 -2.63
CA LEU A 111 -3.70 -12.35 -1.90
C LEU A 111 -4.99 -12.64 -2.68
N ALA A 112 -4.97 -12.47 -4.00
CA ALA A 112 -6.14 -12.66 -4.85
C ALA A 112 -6.48 -14.13 -5.18
N ALA A 113 -5.60 -15.06 -4.81
CA ALA A 113 -5.76 -16.50 -5.01
C ALA A 113 -6.46 -17.23 -3.85
N ASN A 114 -6.68 -16.53 -2.73
CA ASN A 114 -7.39 -17.02 -1.53
C ASN A 114 -8.76 -16.32 -1.41
#